data_AF-K1RLI0-F1
#
_entry.id   AF-K1RLI0-F1
#
_cell.length_a   1.000
_cell.length_b   1.000
_cell.length_c   1.000
_cell.angle_alpha   90.00
_cell.angle_beta   90.00
_cell.angle_gamma   90.00
#
_symmetry.space_group_name_H-M   'P 1'
#
loop_
_entity.id
_entity.type
_entity.pdbx_description
1 polymer ?
#
loop_
_entity_poly.entity_id
_entity_poly.type
_entity_poly.pdbx_seq_one_letter_code
_entity_poly.pdbx_strand_id
1 'polypeptide(L)'
;MLHVPTSGGRTSFYPKTGYTPYKFIDAEDTKPTHKQKRPILYRWAEVYLNYAEALNQYDPGNPDILRYLNKVRNRAGLPNYEEVFPERSSQAEIHKAIMRERNIEFAWEGLRYFDTRRYLVAETEDNGPFYGMDPSALTEADFYKRTKFVDRVFKKQFYLYPIPQEEINKNANLVQNPYWR
;
A
#
# COMPACT_ATOMS: atom_id res chain seq x y z
N MET A 1 23.37 8.07 -19.93
CA MET A 1 23.12 9.39 -20.56
C MET A 1 21.67 9.75 -20.30
N LEU A 2 21.41 10.58 -19.29
CA LEU A 2 20.06 11.00 -18.94
C LEU A 2 19.58 12.01 -19.99
N HIS A 3 18.45 11.71 -20.64
CA HIS A 3 17.85 12.60 -21.64
C HIS A 3 17.15 13.76 -20.93
N VAL A 4 17.68 14.97 -21.09
CA VAL A 4 17.04 16.21 -20.64
C VAL A 4 15.98 16.62 -21.66
N PRO A 5 14.70 16.79 -21.30
CA PRO A 5 13.68 17.23 -22.24
C PRO A 5 13.80 18.74 -22.48
N THR A 6 13.96 19.13 -23.74
CA THR A 6 13.85 20.53 -24.17
C THR A 6 12.39 20.98 -24.17
N SER A 7 12.19 22.25 -23.79
CA SER A 7 10.90 22.94 -23.72
C SER A 7 10.17 22.92 -25.07
N GLY A 8 9.11 22.11 -25.16
CA GLY A 8 8.22 22.06 -26.30
C GLY A 8 7.15 20.99 -26.09
N GLY A 9 5.90 21.42 -25.94
CA GLY A 9 4.68 20.63 -25.66
C GLY A 9 4.68 19.17 -26.10
N ARG A 10 5.23 18.30 -25.25
CA ARG A 10 5.11 16.85 -25.31
C ARG A 10 4.64 16.40 -23.94
N THR A 11 3.54 15.65 -23.88
CA THR A 11 3.21 14.86 -22.70
C THR A 11 4.36 13.87 -22.49
N SER A 12 5.32 14.25 -21.64
CA SER A 12 6.50 13.44 -21.42
C SER A 12 6.10 12.24 -20.54
N PHE A 13 6.28 11.03 -21.07
CA PHE A 13 5.97 9.78 -20.38
C PHE A 13 7.10 9.48 -19.38
N TYR A 14 7.02 10.06 -18.19
CA TYR A 14 7.95 9.78 -17.08
C TYR A 14 7.20 9.44 -15.79
N PRO A 15 7.81 8.67 -14.86
CA PRO A 15 7.21 8.39 -13.56
C PRO A 15 7.15 9.68 -12.73
N LYS A 16 5.93 10.14 -12.41
CA LYS A 16 5.70 11.38 -11.63
C LYS A 16 6.42 11.42 -10.28
N THR A 17 6.73 10.27 -9.71
CA THR A 17 7.40 10.14 -8.40
C THR A 17 8.90 9.85 -8.52
N GLY A 18 9.42 9.66 -9.73
CA GLY A 18 10.78 9.14 -9.96
C GLY A 18 10.93 7.63 -9.71
N TYR A 19 9.86 6.92 -9.34
CA TYR A 19 9.90 5.49 -9.06
C TYR A 19 8.95 4.69 -9.95
N THR A 20 9.33 3.45 -10.24
CA THR A 20 8.49 2.45 -10.92
C THR A 20 8.45 1.15 -10.13
N PRO A 21 7.31 0.46 -10.07
CA PRO A 21 7.27 -0.86 -9.44
C PRO A 21 8.06 -1.89 -10.26
N TYR A 22 8.75 -2.79 -9.57
CA TYR A 22 9.41 -3.95 -10.19
C TYR A 22 8.64 -5.27 -9.97
N LYS A 23 7.71 -5.29 -9.01
CA LYS A 23 6.94 -6.48 -8.65
C LYS A 23 6.10 -6.97 -9.83
N PHE A 24 6.05 -8.29 -10.01
CA PHE A 24 5.38 -8.99 -11.13
C PHE A 24 6.00 -8.79 -12.52
N ILE A 25 7.12 -8.08 -12.62
CA ILE A 25 7.93 -8.05 -13.83
C ILE A 25 8.85 -9.28 -13.78
N ASP A 26 8.75 -10.14 -14.79
CA ASP A 26 9.63 -11.30 -14.90
C ASP A 26 10.97 -10.88 -15.50
N ALA A 27 12.06 -11.49 -15.03
CA ALA A 27 13.40 -11.21 -15.56
C ALA A 27 13.51 -11.54 -17.05
N GLU A 28 12.69 -12.46 -17.56
CA GLU A 28 12.63 -12.83 -18.97
C GLU A 28 11.76 -11.89 -19.83
N ASP A 29 11.07 -10.91 -19.24
CA ASP A 29 10.24 -9.93 -19.96
C ASP A 29 11.12 -8.87 -20.67
N THR A 30 12.07 -9.34 -21.47
CA THR A 30 13.06 -8.55 -22.23
C THR A 30 12.57 -8.14 -23.61
N LYS A 31 11.46 -8.72 -24.07
CA LYS A 31 10.83 -8.47 -25.37
C LYS A 31 9.34 -8.26 -25.18
N PRO A 32 8.67 -7.46 -26.02
CA PRO A 32 7.23 -7.24 -25.98
C PRO A 32 6.48 -8.46 -26.51
N THR A 33 6.65 -9.60 -25.84
CA THR A 33 5.94 -10.84 -26.13
C THR A 33 4.80 -10.98 -25.14
N HIS A 34 3.63 -11.41 -25.63
CA HIS A 34 2.46 -11.60 -24.79
C HIS A 34 2.58 -12.92 -24.01
N LYS A 35 3.38 -12.94 -22.94
CA LYS A 35 3.33 -14.03 -21.96
C LYS A 35 2.17 -13.78 -21.00
N GLN A 36 1.31 -14.80 -20.83
CA GLN A 36 0.20 -14.71 -19.88
C GLN A 36 0.75 -14.57 -18.45
N LYS A 37 0.40 -13.48 -17.77
CA LYS A 37 0.65 -13.30 -16.34
C LYS A 37 -0.61 -13.69 -15.56
N ARG A 38 -0.44 -14.36 -14.42
CA ARG A 38 -1.54 -14.76 -13.55
C ARG A 38 -1.52 -13.85 -12.31
N PRO A 39 -2.54 -13.01 -12.09
CA PRO A 39 -2.60 -12.20 -10.89
C PRO A 39 -2.78 -13.13 -9.68
N ILE A 40 -2.06 -12.85 -8.60
CA ILE A 40 -2.21 -13.57 -7.34
C ILE A 40 -3.34 -12.90 -6.57
N LEU A 41 -4.40 -13.66 -6.26
CA LEU A 41 -5.51 -13.17 -5.42
C LEU A 41 -5.26 -13.45 -3.94
N TYR A 42 -4.74 -14.64 -3.62
CA TYR A 42 -4.44 -15.07 -2.27
C TYR A 42 -3.12 -15.85 -2.27
N ARG A 43 -2.33 -15.69 -1.19
CA ARG A 43 -1.08 -16.43 -1.00
C ARG A 43 -0.75 -16.63 0.47
N TRP A 44 0.11 -17.61 0.75
CA TRP A 44 0.40 -18.08 2.11
C TRP A 44 0.82 -17.02 3.11
N ALA A 45 1.55 -15.98 2.70
CA ALA A 45 1.93 -14.90 3.61
C ALA A 45 0.70 -14.17 4.19
N GLU A 46 -0.40 -14.09 3.44
CA GLU A 46 -1.62 -13.45 3.89
C GLU A 46 -2.28 -14.26 4.99
N VAL A 47 -2.28 -15.59 4.88
CA VAL A 47 -2.80 -16.49 5.93
C VAL A 47 -2.02 -16.28 7.23
N TYR A 48 -0.69 -16.22 7.18
CA TYR A 48 0.14 -15.96 8.36
C TYR A 48 -0.16 -14.61 8.99
N LEU A 49 -0.24 -13.54 8.19
CA LEU A 49 -0.47 -12.20 8.71
C LEU A 49 -1.92 -11.98 9.18
N ASN A 50 -2.91 -12.61 8.54
CA ASN A 50 -4.30 -12.59 9.00
C ASN A 50 -4.43 -13.32 10.35
N TYR A 51 -3.79 -14.49 10.49
CA TYR A 51 -3.80 -15.24 11.74
C TYR A 51 -3.08 -14.48 12.87
N ALA A 52 -1.88 -13.95 12.62
CA ALA A 52 -1.14 -13.15 13.60
C ALA A 52 -1.93 -11.90 14.02
N GLU A 53 -2.58 -11.23 13.07
CA GLU A 53 -3.40 -10.07 13.36
C GLU A 53 -4.60 -10.41 14.25
N ALA A 54 -5.37 -11.44 13.88
CA ALA A 54 -6.52 -11.88 14.65
C ALA A 54 -6.12 -12.32 16.06
N LEU A 55 -5.02 -13.08 16.16
CA LEU A 55 -4.49 -13.55 17.43
C LEU A 55 -3.99 -12.40 18.31
N ASN A 56 -3.36 -11.37 17.73
CA ASN A 56 -2.94 -10.18 18.47
C ASN A 56 -4.14 -9.37 19.03
N GLN A 57 -5.34 -9.51 18.47
CA GLN A 57 -6.55 -8.89 19.02
C GLN A 57 -7.23 -9.76 20.08
N TYR A 58 -7.15 -11.08 19.93
CA TYR A 58 -7.82 -12.04 20.81
C TYR A 58 -6.99 -12.45 22.03
N ASP A 59 -5.71 -12.79 21.82
CA ASP A 59 -4.75 -13.26 22.83
C ASP A 59 -3.35 -12.64 22.58
N PRO A 60 -3.13 -11.36 22.99
CA PRO A 60 -1.92 -10.60 22.67
C PRO A 60 -0.59 -11.15 23.20
N GLY A 61 -0.64 -12.08 24.16
CA GLY A 61 0.54 -12.71 24.73
C GLY A 61 0.97 -13.99 23.99
N ASN A 62 0.22 -14.38 22.97
CA ASN A 62 0.45 -15.66 22.31
C ASN A 62 1.76 -15.66 21.50
N PRO A 63 2.68 -16.61 21.74
CA PRO A 63 3.96 -16.65 21.01
C PRO A 63 3.79 -16.90 19.50
N ASP A 64 2.66 -17.46 19.07
CA ASP A 64 2.41 -17.68 17.65
C ASP A 64 2.27 -16.36 16.86
N ILE A 65 1.94 -15.24 17.50
CA ILE A 65 1.87 -13.93 16.83
C ILE A 65 3.23 -13.58 16.20
N LEU A 66 4.29 -13.58 17.02
CA LEU A 66 5.65 -13.31 16.55
C LEU A 66 6.15 -14.43 15.64
N ARG A 67 5.81 -15.69 15.92
CA ARG A 67 6.16 -16.81 15.06
C ARG A 67 5.69 -16.62 13.61
N TYR A 68 4.43 -16.26 13.40
CA TYR A 68 3.85 -16.10 12.07
C TYR A 68 4.25 -14.78 11.40
N LEU A 69 4.45 -13.71 12.17
CA LEU A 69 5.08 -12.48 11.68
C LEU A 69 6.51 -12.77 11.16
N ASN A 70 7.31 -13.48 11.96
CA ASN A 70 8.71 -13.79 11.65
C ASN A 70 8.82 -14.78 10.48
N LYS A 71 7.85 -15.66 10.23
CA LYS A 71 7.83 -16.49 9.01
C LYS A 71 7.84 -15.65 7.72
N VAL A 72 7.16 -14.50 7.71
CA VAL A 72 7.16 -13.58 6.55
C VAL A 72 8.51 -12.85 6.47
N ARG A 73 8.96 -12.30 7.59
CA ARG A 73 10.23 -11.54 7.71
C ARG A 73 11.45 -12.37 7.31
N ASN A 74 11.56 -13.58 7.85
CA ASN A 74 12.71 -14.45 7.63
C ASN A 74 12.78 -14.92 6.17
N ARG A 75 11.63 -15.13 5.52
CA ARG A 75 11.59 -15.45 4.07
C ARG A 75 12.09 -14.28 3.23
N ALA A 76 11.90 -13.04 3.67
CA ALA A 76 12.46 -11.85 3.04
C ALA A 76 13.93 -11.56 3.44
N GLY A 77 14.58 -12.44 4.23
CA GLY A 77 15.95 -12.27 4.70
C GLY A 77 16.10 -11.26 5.84
N LEU A 78 15.00 -10.89 6.51
CA LEU A 78 15.03 -10.00 7.67
C LEU A 78 15.17 -10.83 8.97
N PRO A 79 15.83 -10.32 10.00
CA PRO A 79 15.85 -10.93 11.32
C PRO A 79 14.47 -10.90 11.99
N ASN A 80 14.33 -11.69 13.07
CA ASN A 80 13.10 -11.74 13.86
C ASN A 80 12.76 -10.34 14.41
N TYR A 81 11.46 -10.06 14.56
CA TYR A 81 10.98 -8.73 14.95
C TYR A 81 11.54 -8.28 16.31
N GLU A 82 11.48 -9.17 17.29
CA GLU A 82 11.92 -8.95 18.67
C GLU A 82 13.44 -8.78 18.82
N GLU A 83 14.22 -9.26 17.85
CA GLU A 83 15.68 -9.03 17.82
C GLU A 83 16.02 -7.59 17.43
N VAL A 84 15.21 -6.98 16.56
CA VAL A 84 15.43 -5.61 16.06
C VAL A 84 14.71 -4.57 16.91
N PHE A 85 13.56 -4.92 17.46
CA PHE A 85 12.70 -4.02 18.24
C PHE A 85 12.29 -4.65 19.58
N PRO A 86 13.25 -5.00 20.45
CA PRO A 86 12.98 -5.68 21.72
C PRO A 86 12.06 -4.86 22.64
N GLU A 87 12.09 -3.54 22.55
CA GLU A 87 11.27 -2.63 23.34
C GLU A 87 9.82 -2.47 22.84
N ARG A 88 9.50 -3.00 21.65
CA ARG A 88 8.20 -2.80 20.98
C ARG A 88 7.32 -4.04 21.06
N SER A 89 7.14 -4.55 22.28
CA SER A 89 6.44 -5.81 22.54
C SER A 89 4.98 -5.65 22.99
N SER A 90 4.49 -4.43 23.16
CA SER A 90 3.08 -4.22 23.52
C SER A 90 2.14 -4.64 22.37
N GLN A 91 0.92 -5.03 22.71
CA GLN A 91 -0.11 -5.40 21.72
C GLN A 91 -0.28 -4.36 20.61
N ALA A 92 -0.29 -3.08 20.97
CA ALA A 92 -0.47 -1.98 20.03
C ALA A 92 0.76 -1.80 19.12
N GLU A 93 1.96 -2.01 19.64
CA GLU A 93 3.19 -1.94 18.84
C GLU A 93 3.33 -3.14 17.90
N ILE A 94 2.99 -4.34 18.36
CA ILE A 94 2.92 -5.54 17.52
C ILE A 94 1.83 -5.37 16.46
N HIS A 95 0.69 -4.76 16.80
CA HIS A 95 -0.35 -4.47 15.82
C HIS A 95 0.18 -3.57 14.68
N LYS A 96 0.86 -2.48 15.02
CA LYS A 96 1.51 -1.60 14.03
C LYS A 96 2.58 -2.33 13.24
N ALA A 97 3.33 -3.24 13.86
CA ALA A 97 4.33 -4.06 13.17
C ALA A 97 3.67 -4.96 12.12
N ILE A 98 2.58 -5.63 12.46
CA ILE A 98 1.80 -6.46 11.54
C ILE A 98 1.26 -5.61 10.39
N MET A 99 0.65 -4.45 10.68
CA MET A 99 0.16 -3.51 9.66
C MET A 99 1.28 -3.08 8.69
N ARG A 100 2.46 -2.77 9.22
CA ARG A 100 3.63 -2.36 8.43
C ARG A 100 4.14 -3.52 7.57
N GLU A 101 4.24 -4.72 8.13
CA GLU A 101 4.69 -5.91 7.42
C GLU A 101 3.72 -6.24 6.27
N ARG A 102 2.40 -6.17 6.51
CA ARG A 102 1.38 -6.31 5.45
C ARG A 102 1.56 -5.29 4.33
N ASN A 103 1.77 -4.01 4.66
CA ASN A 103 1.94 -2.96 3.66
C ASN A 103 3.14 -3.22 2.74
N ILE A 104 4.25 -3.70 3.29
CA ILE A 104 5.46 -4.01 2.52
C ILE A 104 5.29 -5.29 1.70
N GLU A 105 4.88 -6.36 2.37
CA GLU A 105 4.73 -7.69 1.77
C GLU A 105 3.75 -7.66 0.60
N PHE A 106 2.62 -6.94 0.75
CA PHE A 106 1.54 -6.84 -0.24
C PHE A 106 1.53 -5.54 -1.05
N ALA A 107 2.63 -4.79 -1.06
CA ALA A 107 2.74 -3.62 -1.93
C ALA A 107 2.42 -4.01 -3.38
N TRP A 108 1.55 -3.26 -4.05
CA TRP A 108 1.05 -3.53 -5.41
C TRP A 108 0.17 -4.79 -5.59
N GLU A 109 -0.39 -5.34 -4.51
CA GLU A 109 -1.34 -6.48 -4.57
C GLU A 109 -2.79 -6.11 -4.26
N GLY A 110 -3.12 -4.81 -4.18
CA GLY A 110 -4.49 -4.34 -3.99
C GLY A 110 -5.01 -4.31 -2.54
N LEU A 111 -4.25 -4.82 -1.57
CA LEU A 111 -4.68 -4.88 -0.17
C LEU A 111 -4.66 -3.52 0.55
N ARG A 112 -3.70 -2.64 0.24
CA ARG A 112 -3.51 -1.36 0.94
C ARG A 112 -4.78 -0.51 0.99
N TYR A 113 -5.55 -0.49 -0.11
CA TYR A 113 -6.81 0.23 -0.19
C TYR A 113 -7.80 -0.21 0.89
N PHE A 114 -7.94 -1.52 1.11
CA PHE A 114 -8.86 -2.09 2.09
C PHE A 114 -8.27 -2.04 3.50
N ASP A 115 -6.96 -2.25 3.64
CA ASP A 115 -6.25 -2.18 4.92
C ASP A 115 -6.42 -0.79 5.55
N THR A 116 -6.15 0.32 4.84
CA THR A 116 -6.31 1.67 5.43
C THR A 116 -7.73 1.97 5.87
N ARG A 117 -8.73 1.38 5.18
CA ARG A 117 -10.15 1.56 5.48
C ARG A 117 -10.59 0.77 6.69
N ARG A 118 -10.25 -0.52 6.77
CA ARG A 118 -10.65 -1.38 7.91
C ARG A 118 -9.92 -1.01 9.21
N TYR A 119 -8.71 -0.46 9.11
CA TYR A 119 -8.00 0.10 10.25
C TYR A 119 -8.42 1.52 10.62
N LEU A 120 -9.30 2.15 9.82
CA LEU A 120 -9.73 3.52 10.00
C LEU A 120 -8.57 4.54 10.00
N VAL A 121 -7.48 4.25 9.28
CA VAL A 121 -6.31 5.15 9.15
C VAL A 121 -6.28 5.91 7.83
N ALA A 122 -7.24 5.71 6.93
CA ALA A 122 -7.25 6.39 5.64
C ALA A 122 -7.34 7.94 5.75
N GLU A 123 -8.02 8.47 6.78
CA GLU A 123 -8.06 9.92 7.05
C GLU A 123 -6.68 10.53 7.32
N THR A 124 -5.73 9.73 7.83
CA THR A 124 -4.36 10.16 8.15
C THR A 124 -3.35 9.73 7.09
N GLU A 125 -3.48 8.50 6.56
CA GLU A 125 -2.49 7.91 5.64
C GLU A 125 -2.79 8.15 4.16
N ASP A 126 -4.06 8.40 3.78
CA ASP A 126 -4.48 8.63 2.38
C ASP A 126 -4.86 10.10 2.11
N ASN A 127 -4.54 11.01 3.03
CA ASN A 127 -4.88 12.43 3.00
C ASN A 127 -3.63 13.32 3.12
N GLY A 128 -3.65 14.48 2.46
CA GLY A 128 -2.57 15.46 2.52
C GLY A 128 -1.45 15.25 1.48
N PRO A 129 -0.27 15.83 1.71
CA PRO A 129 0.80 15.87 0.72
C PRO A 129 1.50 14.52 0.57
N PHE A 130 1.63 14.06 -0.68
CA PHE A 130 2.39 12.88 -1.06
C PHE A 130 3.66 13.28 -1.81
N TYR A 131 4.73 12.56 -1.56
CA TYR A 131 6.09 12.93 -1.98
C TYR A 131 6.74 11.85 -2.83
N GLY A 132 7.62 12.29 -3.73
CA GLY A 132 8.51 11.46 -4.52
C GLY A 132 9.84 12.20 -4.73
N MET A 133 10.58 11.79 -5.76
CA MET A 133 11.73 12.52 -6.29
C MET A 133 11.28 13.57 -7.32
N ASP A 134 12.17 14.46 -7.75
CA ASP A 134 11.88 15.46 -8.79
C ASP A 134 12.28 14.94 -10.19
N PRO A 135 11.35 14.37 -10.97
CA PRO A 135 11.67 13.90 -12.32
C PRO A 135 11.92 15.02 -13.34
N SER A 136 11.67 16.29 -12.97
CA SER A 136 11.95 17.45 -13.83
C SER A 136 13.34 18.04 -13.64
N ALA A 137 14.06 17.57 -12.61
CA ALA A 137 15.40 18.01 -12.31
C ALA A 137 16.39 17.72 -13.47
N LEU A 138 17.28 18.69 -13.71
CA LEU A 138 18.32 18.59 -14.74
C LEU A 138 19.62 17.98 -14.22
N THR A 139 19.76 17.88 -12.90
CA THR A 139 20.94 17.31 -12.24
C THR A 139 20.52 16.14 -11.36
N GLU A 140 21.44 15.20 -11.17
CA GLU A 140 21.21 14.06 -10.28
C GLU A 140 21.00 14.49 -8.82
N ALA A 141 21.77 15.49 -8.35
CA ALA A 141 21.63 16.02 -6.99
C ALA A 141 20.24 16.65 -6.76
N ASP A 142 19.68 17.30 -7.78
CA ASP A 142 18.33 17.87 -7.71
C ASP A 142 17.24 16.81 -7.85
N PHE A 143 17.46 15.76 -8.63
CA PHE A 143 16.52 14.63 -8.77
C PHE A 143 16.24 13.99 -7.40
N TYR A 144 17.28 13.74 -6.60
CA TYR A 144 17.14 13.10 -5.28
C TYR A 144 16.54 14.00 -4.18
N LYS A 145 16.07 15.21 -4.52
CA LYS A 145 15.33 16.04 -3.57
C LYS A 145 13.89 15.56 -3.44
N ARG A 146 13.45 15.39 -2.19
CA ARG A 146 12.08 14.98 -1.88
C ARG A 146 11.10 16.10 -2.23
N THR A 147 10.28 15.87 -3.25
CA THR A 147 9.36 16.86 -3.79
C THR A 147 7.92 16.37 -3.69
N LYS A 148 7.00 17.27 -3.34
CA LYS A 148 5.57 16.97 -3.32
C LYS A 148 5.08 16.76 -4.75
N PHE A 149 4.49 15.60 -5.05
CA PHE A 149 3.97 15.32 -6.39
C PHE A 149 2.45 15.41 -6.49
N VAL A 150 1.73 15.30 -5.37
CA VAL A 150 0.27 15.44 -5.32
C VAL A 150 -0.20 15.76 -3.90
N ASP A 151 -1.28 16.51 -3.76
CA ASP A 151 -2.08 16.60 -2.54
C ASP A 151 -3.31 15.70 -2.70
N ARG A 152 -3.45 14.71 -1.82
CA ARG A 152 -4.62 13.84 -1.78
C ARG A 152 -5.64 14.38 -0.80
N VAL A 153 -6.92 14.12 -1.08
CA VAL A 153 -8.02 14.46 -0.18
C VAL A 153 -8.73 13.17 0.20
N PHE A 154 -8.75 12.86 1.50
CA PHE A 154 -9.60 11.83 2.07
C PHE A 154 -10.65 12.47 2.96
N LYS A 155 -11.92 12.17 2.71
CA LYS A 155 -13.07 12.59 3.54
C LYS A 155 -13.68 11.36 4.17
N LYS A 156 -14.32 11.51 5.34
CA LYS A 156 -14.99 10.42 6.05
C LYS A 156 -15.99 9.63 5.20
N GLN A 157 -16.65 10.28 4.23
CA GLN A 157 -17.54 9.59 3.28
C GLN A 157 -16.81 8.56 2.41
N PHE A 158 -15.51 8.75 2.11
CA PHE A 158 -14.72 7.87 1.23
C PHE A 158 -14.30 6.54 1.86
N TYR A 159 -14.69 6.26 3.12
CA TYR A 159 -14.62 4.90 3.68
C TYR A 159 -15.58 3.94 2.97
N LEU A 160 -16.69 4.44 2.45
CA LEU A 160 -17.69 3.66 1.72
C LEU A 160 -17.89 4.26 0.33
N TYR A 161 -18.15 3.42 -0.67
CA TYR A 161 -18.53 3.91 -2.00
C TYR A 161 -19.94 4.52 -1.97
N PRO A 162 -20.20 5.58 -2.73
CA PRO A 162 -21.57 6.08 -2.88
C PRO A 162 -22.39 5.03 -3.64
N ILE A 163 -23.63 4.82 -3.19
CA ILE A 163 -24.62 4.08 -3.97
C ILE A 163 -25.06 5.00 -5.12
N PRO A 164 -25.05 4.55 -6.39
CA PRO A 164 -25.50 5.37 -7.51
C PRO A 164 -26.92 5.90 -7.31
N GLN A 165 -27.14 7.19 -7.58
CA GLN A 165 -28.43 7.84 -7.32
C GLN A 165 -29.59 7.18 -8.07
N GLU A 166 -29.33 6.66 -9.28
CA GLU A 166 -30.34 5.93 -10.06
C GLU A 166 -30.84 4.66 -9.35
N GLU A 167 -29.97 3.96 -8.60
CA GLU A 167 -30.36 2.76 -7.85
C GLU A 167 -31.21 3.13 -6.64
N ILE A 168 -30.91 4.25 -5.98
CA ILE A 168 -31.74 4.80 -4.89
C ILE A 168 -33.12 5.20 -5.43
N ASN A 169 -33.16 5.84 -6.59
CA ASN A 169 -34.43 6.27 -7.21
C ASN A 169 -35.31 5.06 -7.61
N LYS A 170 -34.71 3.92 -7.96
CA LYS A 170 -35.44 2.68 -8.32
C LYS A 170 -36.03 1.98 -7.09
N ASN A 171 -35.41 2.08 -5.92
CA ASN A 171 -35.83 1.38 -4.72
C ASN A 171 -35.94 2.33 -3.54
N ALA A 172 -37.17 2.71 -3.18
CA ALA A 172 -37.45 3.61 -2.06
C ALA A 172 -36.96 3.09 -0.69
N ASN A 173 -36.69 1.78 -0.54
CA ASN A 173 -36.12 1.21 0.68
C ASN A 173 -34.57 1.25 0.71
N LEU A 174 -33.92 1.61 -0.40
CA LEU A 174 -32.46 1.68 -0.48
C LEU A 174 -31.98 3.03 0.07
N VAL A 175 -31.29 2.99 1.21
CA VAL A 175 -30.73 4.17 1.86
C VAL A 175 -29.28 4.34 1.45
N GLN A 176 -28.87 5.59 1.23
CA GLN A 176 -27.49 5.96 0.91
C GLN A 176 -26.52 5.59 2.05
N ASN A 177 -25.27 5.30 1.69
CA ASN A 177 -24.20 5.11 2.65
C ASN A 177 -23.94 6.39 3.50
N PRO A 178 -23.55 6.27 4.78
CA PRO A 178 -23.28 7.41 5.64
C PRO A 178 -22.36 8.46 5.01
N TYR A 179 -22.63 9.74 5.34
CA TYR A 179 -21.89 10.93 4.90
C TYR A 179 -22.01 11.28 3.40
N TRP A 180 -22.48 10.36 2.55
CA TRP A 180 -22.92 10.70 1.20
C TRP A 180 -24.32 11.33 1.26
N ARG A 181 -24.54 12.36 0.44
CA ARG A 181 -25.80 13.10 0.34
C ARG A 181 -26.24 13.16 -1.11
#